data_AF-A0A3M7E6A9-F1
#
_entry.id   AF-A0A3M7E6A9-F1
#
_cell.length_a   1.000
_cell.length_b   1.000
_cell.length_c   1.000
_cell.angle_alpha   90.00
_cell.angle_beta   90.00
_cell.angle_gamma   90.00
#
_symmetry.space_group_name_H-M   'P 1'
#
loop_
_entity.id
_entity.type
_entity.pdbx_description
1 polymer ?
#
loop_
_entity_poly.entity_id
_entity_poly.type
_entity_poly.pdbx_seq_one_letter_code
_entity_poly.pdbx_strand_id
1 'polypeptide(L)'
;MSYSNNPRADLHNGIVQQWTPRPGPSPRSGSHTPADDEDDYAAAHGDGANGYHSVDAEGAPASPPITEDDERWWRDQERNEAIMRGVEEMQITRPRGHKVSFHYNSQVEDMHFGKTHPMKPWRLTLTKHLVLGYGLQYSMDTYQAVAAGKDQVRAFHDSDYVDFLSEVSPQTFEQLCQIERFAKHAPPKHEHDSVDLGPFNLSTSPGADCPVFDGMSTYLFLYTGATLAATHQLTTQNSDIAINWSGGLHHAHKSEASGFCYINDIVLAILDMLRVYARVLYIDIDVHHGDGVEEAFQRQPRVMTLSYHRYGPYDDTGHKFFPGTGDLTDVGLRGTVGEHFALNVPIPSGIDDRQYKYLFESTTSRAIEAFNPSAIVLQCGADSLGGDRLGQFNMNIKAHGECVAFVKRFRLPLLILGGGGYTARNVARAWCYETAIATDNGANLDPMIPVDILPRPEAFTKFRGHGDGKLFPNFARTHPNDCKDADLESVVKFLEGELKYVRNSPWVKMDQLPRMSAMEAMMQDEDEVLKDGKAERERRWKERDPAGRGELR
;
A
#
# COMPACT_ATOMS: atom_id res chain seq x y z
N MET A 1 31.89 25.24 1.02
CA MET A 1 30.98 25.14 2.17
C MET A 1 29.88 24.17 1.76
N SER A 2 30.00 22.91 2.17
CA SER A 2 29.06 21.83 1.79
C SER A 2 27.78 21.97 2.61
N TYR A 3 26.68 22.31 1.96
CA TYR A 3 25.36 22.20 2.55
C TYR A 3 24.87 20.75 2.38
N SER A 4 25.28 19.88 3.29
CA SER A 4 24.57 18.61 3.55
C SER A 4 23.88 18.72 4.90
N ASN A 5 22.88 19.59 5.00
CA ASN A 5 21.91 19.51 6.08
C ASN A 5 20.89 18.45 5.66
N ASN A 6 21.24 17.17 5.85
CA ASN A 6 20.23 16.13 5.94
C ASN A 6 19.73 16.15 7.40
N PRO A 7 18.53 16.67 7.71
CA PRO A 7 18.02 16.75 9.08
C PRO A 7 17.88 15.37 9.77
N ARG A 8 18.03 14.27 9.02
CA ARG A 8 18.08 12.90 9.55
C ARG A 8 19.44 12.36 9.98
N ALA A 9 20.55 13.02 9.66
CA ALA A 9 21.85 12.58 10.17
C ALA A 9 21.93 12.62 11.71
N ASP A 10 21.08 13.45 12.34
CA ASP A 10 20.94 13.58 13.81
C ASP A 10 19.68 12.87 14.37
N LEU A 11 18.86 12.23 13.52
CA LEU A 11 17.68 11.47 13.96
C LEU A 11 18.11 10.05 14.33
N HIS A 12 18.58 9.94 15.57
CA HIS A 12 18.90 8.71 16.29
C HIS A 12 17.97 7.52 16.01
N ASN A 13 18.45 6.30 16.31
CA ASN A 13 17.65 5.09 16.58
C ASN A 13 16.54 5.25 17.65
N GLY A 14 16.31 6.47 18.15
CA GLY A 14 15.21 6.85 19.03
C GLY A 14 13.89 7.19 18.32
N ILE A 15 13.82 7.15 16.98
CA ILE A 15 12.55 7.25 16.23
C ILE A 15 12.44 6.09 15.23
N VAL A 16 12.56 4.90 15.79
CA VAL A 16 12.15 3.64 15.18
C VAL A 16 10.72 3.38 15.66
N GLN A 17 9.84 2.74 14.88
CA GLN A 17 8.51 2.41 15.41
C GLN A 17 8.67 1.43 16.58
N GLN A 18 8.53 1.93 17.82
CA GLN A 18 8.79 1.13 19.01
C GLN A 18 7.53 0.36 19.41
N TRP A 19 7.67 -0.94 19.65
CA TRP A 19 6.64 -1.74 20.31
C TRP A 19 7.26 -2.67 21.34
N THR A 20 6.49 -2.95 22.40
CA THR A 20 6.88 -3.94 23.41
C THR A 20 6.31 -5.31 23.04
N PRO A 21 7.13 -6.36 22.90
CA PRO A 21 6.64 -7.72 22.74
C PRO A 21 5.85 -8.15 23.97
N ARG A 22 4.50 -8.16 23.91
CA ARG A 22 3.70 -8.75 24.98
C ARG A 22 3.73 -10.28 24.86
N PRO A 23 4.05 -11.04 25.92
CA PRO A 23 3.92 -12.49 25.91
C PRO A 23 2.44 -12.85 25.87
N GLY A 24 1.93 -13.15 24.68
CA GLY A 24 0.57 -13.65 24.46
C GLY A 24 0.59 -14.87 23.54
N PRO A 25 -0.40 -15.77 23.63
CA PRO A 25 -0.51 -16.88 22.70
C PRO A 25 -0.76 -16.34 21.28
N SER A 26 0.18 -16.59 20.37
CA SER A 26 -0.02 -16.34 18.94
C SER A 26 -1.08 -17.30 18.42
N PRO A 27 -2.05 -16.86 17.59
CA PRO A 27 -2.73 -17.80 16.72
C PRO A 27 -1.66 -18.48 15.86
N ARG A 28 -1.67 -19.83 15.83
CA ARG A 28 -0.86 -20.59 14.89
C ARG A 28 -1.34 -20.22 13.49
N SER A 29 -0.46 -19.69 12.65
CA SER A 29 -0.64 -19.85 11.21
C SER A 29 -0.71 -21.35 10.96
N GLY A 30 -1.73 -21.80 10.23
CA GLY A 30 -1.86 -23.20 9.86
C GLY A 30 -0.81 -23.56 8.83
N SER A 31 0.43 -23.73 9.24
CA SER A 31 1.40 -24.49 8.47
C SER A 31 1.07 -25.98 8.67
N HIS A 32 0.17 -26.51 7.85
CA HIS A 32 0.23 -27.96 7.60
C HIS A 32 1.46 -28.20 6.73
N THR A 33 2.60 -28.42 7.38
CA THR A 33 3.62 -29.32 6.83
C THR A 33 3.16 -30.73 7.19
N PRO A 34 2.75 -31.58 6.22
CA PRO A 34 2.68 -33.00 6.46
C PRO A 34 4.09 -33.47 6.85
N ALA A 35 4.17 -34.18 7.96
CA ALA A 35 5.37 -34.82 8.44
C ALA A 35 5.90 -35.84 7.43
N ASP A 36 7.21 -36.00 7.42
CA ASP A 36 7.95 -37.26 7.25
C ASP A 36 7.12 -38.44 6.71
N ASP A 37 7.16 -38.63 5.40
CA ASP A 37 7.13 -39.95 4.79
C ASP A 37 8.24 -39.95 3.72
N GLU A 38 9.31 -40.70 4.01
CA GLU A 38 10.34 -41.09 3.06
C GLU A 38 9.72 -41.96 1.94
N ASP A 39 10.41 -41.97 0.79
CA ASP A 39 10.23 -42.88 -0.35
C ASP A 39 9.10 -42.54 -1.36
N ASP A 40 9.41 -41.79 -2.42
CA ASP A 40 9.90 -42.37 -3.69
C ASP A 40 10.10 -41.28 -4.76
N TYR A 41 11.34 -41.14 -5.22
CA TYR A 41 11.71 -40.30 -6.37
C TYR A 41 11.49 -41.09 -7.67
N ALA A 42 10.63 -40.59 -8.56
CA ALA A 42 10.68 -40.97 -9.97
C ALA A 42 10.27 -39.81 -10.89
N ALA A 43 11.10 -39.60 -11.91
CA ALA A 43 11.16 -38.46 -12.81
C ALA A 43 9.98 -38.31 -13.78
N ALA A 44 9.70 -37.08 -14.19
CA ALA A 44 9.31 -36.76 -15.57
C ALA A 44 9.59 -35.29 -15.91
N HIS A 45 10.47 -35.09 -16.89
CA HIS A 45 10.68 -33.84 -17.62
C HIS A 45 9.46 -33.46 -18.48
N GLY A 46 9.23 -32.16 -18.66
CA GLY A 46 8.34 -31.64 -19.70
C GLY A 46 8.41 -30.12 -19.83
N ASP A 47 9.16 -29.65 -20.83
CA ASP A 47 9.09 -28.29 -21.38
C ASP A 47 7.67 -27.91 -21.82
N GLY A 48 7.29 -26.63 -21.73
CA GLY A 48 6.08 -26.16 -22.43
C GLY A 48 5.54 -24.77 -22.09
N ALA A 49 6.08 -23.77 -22.77
CA ALA A 49 5.36 -22.65 -23.41
C ALA A 49 4.54 -21.64 -22.58
N ASN A 50 4.98 -20.38 -22.69
CA ASN A 50 4.18 -19.16 -22.63
C ASN A 50 2.89 -19.28 -23.47
N GLY A 51 1.74 -19.01 -22.86
CA GLY A 51 0.46 -18.90 -23.54
C GLY A 51 -0.42 -17.83 -22.88
N TYR A 52 -0.43 -16.63 -23.46
CA TYR A 52 -1.56 -15.70 -23.31
C TYR A 52 -2.79 -16.40 -23.90
N HIS A 53 -3.73 -16.81 -23.06
CA HIS A 53 -5.03 -17.29 -23.55
C HIS A 53 -6.05 -16.15 -23.56
N SER A 54 -6.60 -15.98 -24.76
CA SER A 54 -7.68 -15.10 -25.14
C SER A 54 -9.01 -15.48 -24.49
N VAL A 55 -9.75 -14.43 -24.15
CA VAL A 55 -11.20 -14.32 -23.97
C VAL A 55 -12.02 -15.24 -24.89
N ASP A 56 -12.93 -15.99 -24.28
CA ASP A 56 -14.29 -16.37 -24.68
C ASP A 56 -14.85 -17.21 -23.49
N ALA A 57 -16.10 -17.26 -23.05
CA ALA A 57 -17.33 -16.51 -23.24
C ALA A 57 -18.39 -17.23 -22.35
N GLU A 58 -18.73 -16.69 -21.18
CA GLU A 58 -20.00 -16.83 -20.41
C GLU A 58 -19.75 -16.26 -19.00
N GLY A 59 -19.98 -14.94 -18.88
CA GLY A 59 -19.38 -14.09 -17.86
C GLY A 59 -20.01 -14.21 -16.48
N ALA A 60 -19.51 -15.14 -15.66
CA ALA A 60 -19.38 -14.89 -14.23
C ALA A 60 -18.21 -13.91 -14.00
N PRO A 61 -18.36 -12.87 -13.16
CA PRO A 61 -17.22 -12.01 -12.80
C PRO A 61 -16.07 -12.86 -12.26
N ALA A 62 -14.84 -12.49 -12.58
CA ALA A 62 -13.68 -13.12 -11.96
C ALA A 62 -13.82 -12.98 -10.43
N SER A 63 -13.73 -14.10 -9.72
CA SER A 63 -13.57 -14.06 -8.28
C SER A 63 -12.19 -13.47 -7.96
N PRO A 64 -12.02 -12.72 -6.86
CA PRO A 64 -10.75 -12.27 -6.37
C PRO A 64 -9.74 -13.41 -6.36
N PRO A 65 -8.48 -13.15 -6.73
CA PRO A 65 -7.44 -14.18 -6.69
C PRO A 65 -7.35 -14.76 -5.29
N ILE A 66 -7.47 -16.08 -5.18
CA ILE A 66 -7.53 -16.82 -3.91
C ILE A 66 -6.38 -17.84 -3.82
N THR A 67 -6.04 -18.31 -2.62
CA THR A 67 -5.06 -19.41 -2.45
C THR A 67 -5.68 -20.73 -2.88
N GLU A 68 -4.91 -21.81 -3.10
CA GLU A 68 -5.49 -23.12 -3.43
C GLU A 68 -6.46 -23.65 -2.35
N ASP A 69 -6.17 -23.38 -1.08
CA ASP A 69 -7.03 -23.79 0.03
C ASP A 69 -8.32 -22.97 0.07
N ASP A 70 -8.21 -21.67 -0.22
CA ASP A 70 -9.39 -20.83 -0.44
C ASP A 70 -10.14 -21.29 -1.69
N GLU A 71 -9.49 -21.65 -2.80
CA GLU A 71 -10.18 -22.19 -3.97
C GLU A 71 -10.98 -23.43 -3.63
N ARG A 72 -10.41 -24.37 -2.87
CA ARG A 72 -11.15 -25.54 -2.37
C ARG A 72 -12.35 -25.11 -1.52
N TRP A 73 -12.18 -24.13 -0.65
CA TRP A 73 -13.24 -23.64 0.23
C TRP A 73 -14.37 -22.92 -0.50
N TRP A 74 -14.05 -22.15 -1.54
CA TRP A 74 -14.99 -21.39 -2.36
C TRP A 74 -15.54 -22.16 -3.55
N ARG A 75 -14.99 -23.33 -3.92
CA ARG A 75 -15.59 -24.23 -4.92
C ARG A 75 -16.79 -25.01 -4.38
N ASP A 76 -17.08 -24.90 -3.09
CA ASP A 76 -18.28 -25.44 -2.46
C ASP A 76 -19.55 -24.80 -3.05
N GLN A 77 -20.35 -25.59 -3.77
CA GLN A 77 -21.55 -25.11 -4.45
C GLN A 77 -22.58 -24.52 -3.48
N GLU A 78 -22.77 -25.13 -2.30
CA GLU A 78 -23.75 -24.65 -1.32
C GLU A 78 -23.38 -23.24 -0.80
N ARG A 79 -22.08 -22.96 -0.68
CA ARG A 79 -21.59 -21.64 -0.26
C ARG A 79 -21.65 -20.60 -1.35
N ASN A 80 -21.32 -20.97 -2.59
CA ASN A 80 -21.49 -20.04 -3.71
C ASN A 80 -22.96 -19.64 -3.87
N GLU A 81 -23.89 -20.58 -3.71
CA GLU A 81 -25.31 -20.27 -3.66
C GLU A 81 -25.67 -19.36 -2.48
N ALA A 82 -25.07 -19.57 -1.30
CA ALA A 82 -25.28 -18.70 -0.14
C ALA A 82 -24.76 -17.27 -0.35
N ILE A 83 -23.57 -17.12 -0.94
CA ILE A 83 -23.01 -15.82 -1.32
C ILE A 83 -23.95 -15.13 -2.33
N MET A 84 -24.41 -15.85 -3.36
CA MET A 84 -25.31 -15.31 -4.37
C MET A 84 -26.67 -14.88 -3.78
N ARG A 85 -27.23 -15.65 -2.83
CA ARG A 85 -28.41 -15.21 -2.07
C ARG A 85 -28.14 -13.91 -1.31
N GLY A 86 -27.00 -13.82 -0.63
CA GLY A 86 -26.60 -12.59 0.07
C GLY A 86 -26.43 -11.39 -0.88
N VAL A 87 -25.86 -11.61 -2.06
CA VAL A 87 -25.74 -10.60 -3.13
C VAL A 87 -27.11 -10.08 -3.56
N GLU A 88 -28.08 -10.97 -3.77
CA GLU A 88 -29.45 -10.61 -4.14
C GLU A 88 -30.18 -9.87 -3.01
N GLU A 89 -30.07 -10.37 -1.78
CA GLU A 89 -30.69 -9.78 -0.59
C GLU A 89 -30.16 -8.38 -0.27
N MET A 90 -28.83 -8.20 -0.32
CA MET A 90 -28.18 -6.91 -0.13
C MET A 90 -28.22 -6.04 -1.38
N GLN A 91 -28.70 -6.54 -2.53
CA GLN A 91 -28.72 -5.80 -3.80
C GLN A 91 -27.31 -5.31 -4.21
N ILE A 92 -26.30 -6.17 -4.05
CA ILE A 92 -24.94 -5.85 -4.47
C ILE A 92 -24.90 -5.76 -5.99
N THR A 93 -24.54 -4.58 -6.51
CA THR A 93 -24.51 -4.32 -7.95
C THR A 93 -23.26 -3.58 -8.35
N ARG A 94 -22.88 -3.71 -9.62
CA ARG A 94 -21.82 -2.88 -10.20
C ARG A 94 -22.25 -1.41 -10.19
N PRO A 95 -21.34 -0.48 -9.87
CA PRO A 95 -21.65 0.93 -9.82
C PRO A 95 -22.10 1.46 -11.19
N ARG A 96 -22.94 2.50 -11.17
CA ARG A 96 -23.44 3.15 -12.39
C ARG A 96 -22.66 4.43 -12.66
N GLY A 97 -21.96 4.47 -13.79
CA GLY A 97 -21.26 5.68 -14.25
C GLY A 97 -19.78 5.74 -13.92
N HIS A 98 -19.23 4.72 -13.25
CA HIS A 98 -17.79 4.52 -13.08
C HIS A 98 -17.44 3.03 -12.97
N LYS A 99 -16.19 2.69 -13.21
CA LYS A 99 -15.63 1.34 -13.12
C LYS A 99 -14.68 1.23 -11.93
N VAL A 100 -14.75 0.10 -11.25
CA VAL A 100 -13.89 -0.22 -10.10
C VAL A 100 -13.10 -1.49 -10.43
N SER A 101 -11.79 -1.45 -10.19
CA SER A 101 -10.94 -2.64 -10.22
C SER A 101 -10.27 -2.92 -8.88
N PHE A 102 -10.05 -4.20 -8.60
CA PHE A 102 -9.43 -4.71 -7.39
C PHE A 102 -8.21 -5.56 -7.74
N HIS A 103 -7.05 -5.19 -7.24
CA HIS A 103 -5.76 -5.76 -7.59
C HIS A 103 -5.17 -6.48 -6.41
N TYR A 104 -4.77 -7.73 -6.63
CA TYR A 104 -4.38 -8.59 -5.53
C TYR A 104 -3.43 -9.70 -5.96
N ASN A 105 -2.56 -10.16 -5.07
CA ASN A 105 -1.84 -11.40 -5.24
C ASN A 105 -1.87 -12.19 -3.93
N SER A 106 -2.43 -13.39 -3.93
CA SER A 106 -2.66 -14.19 -2.73
C SER A 106 -1.37 -14.63 -2.01
N GLN A 107 -0.23 -14.65 -2.71
CA GLN A 107 1.06 -15.03 -2.11
C GLN A 107 1.56 -14.02 -1.06
N VAL A 108 0.99 -12.80 -1.02
CA VAL A 108 1.34 -11.83 0.04
C VAL A 108 0.77 -12.21 1.42
N GLU A 109 -0.21 -13.11 1.46
CA GLU A 109 -0.92 -13.50 2.69
C GLU A 109 -0.10 -14.39 3.60
N ASP A 110 0.75 -15.22 3.01
CA ASP A 110 1.54 -16.23 3.72
C ASP A 110 2.74 -15.64 4.46
N MET A 111 2.97 -14.34 4.28
CA MET A 111 4.15 -13.65 4.75
C MET A 111 4.06 -13.32 6.24
N HIS A 112 5.17 -13.49 6.95
CA HIS A 112 5.22 -13.34 8.40
C HIS A 112 6.50 -12.66 8.88
N PHE A 113 6.38 -11.38 9.24
CA PHE A 113 7.47 -10.49 9.67
C PHE A 113 8.21 -10.94 10.95
N GLY A 114 7.68 -11.93 11.66
CA GLY A 114 8.24 -12.42 12.92
C GLY A 114 7.20 -12.51 14.01
N LYS A 115 7.45 -13.38 15.00
CA LYS A 115 6.44 -13.80 16.00
C LYS A 115 5.83 -12.61 16.75
N THR A 116 6.68 -11.69 17.19
CA THR A 116 6.32 -10.54 18.02
C THR A 116 6.05 -9.27 17.22
N HIS A 117 6.27 -9.30 15.90
CA HIS A 117 6.15 -8.13 15.04
C HIS A 117 4.66 -7.74 14.85
N PRO A 118 4.30 -6.44 14.93
CA PRO A 118 2.92 -5.98 14.84
C PRO A 118 2.34 -6.07 13.42
N MET A 119 3.15 -5.83 12.39
CA MET A 119 2.76 -6.05 10.99
C MET A 119 2.43 -7.52 10.75
N LYS A 120 1.18 -7.80 10.38
CA LYS A 120 0.68 -9.15 10.08
C LYS A 120 -0.04 -9.13 8.71
N PRO A 121 0.62 -9.54 7.62
CA PRO A 121 0.03 -9.64 6.28
C PRO A 121 -1.29 -10.44 6.24
N TRP A 122 -1.50 -11.38 7.16
CA TRP A 122 -2.79 -12.04 7.43
C TRP A 122 -4.03 -11.15 7.47
N ARG A 123 -3.90 -9.86 7.79
CA ARG A 123 -5.01 -8.89 7.70
C ARG A 123 -5.59 -8.79 6.28
N LEU A 124 -4.78 -9.06 5.25
CA LEU A 124 -5.19 -9.14 3.85
C LEU A 124 -6.08 -10.36 3.59
N THR A 125 -5.72 -11.52 4.14
CA THR A 125 -6.58 -12.72 4.12
C THR A 125 -7.96 -12.44 4.69
N LEU A 126 -8.02 -11.83 5.89
CA LEU A 126 -9.29 -11.49 6.52
C LEU A 126 -10.10 -10.47 5.71
N THR A 127 -9.44 -9.49 5.10
CA THR A 127 -10.08 -8.51 4.22
C THR A 127 -10.70 -9.19 3.00
N LYS A 128 -9.91 -10.03 2.31
CA LYS A 128 -10.34 -10.83 1.17
C LYS A 128 -11.54 -11.70 1.52
N HIS A 129 -11.52 -12.37 2.67
CA HIS A 129 -12.62 -13.20 3.12
C HIS A 129 -13.90 -12.41 3.29
N LEU A 130 -13.84 -11.21 3.87
CA LEU A 130 -15.02 -10.35 4.02
C LEU A 130 -15.51 -9.84 2.66
N VAL A 131 -14.62 -9.35 1.79
CA VAL A 131 -14.97 -8.89 0.44
C VAL A 131 -15.71 -9.98 -0.33
N LEU A 132 -15.18 -11.21 -0.29
CA LEU A 132 -15.77 -12.39 -0.92
C LEU A 132 -17.10 -12.81 -0.27
N GLY A 133 -17.15 -12.83 1.05
CA GLY A 133 -18.34 -13.24 1.82
C GLY A 133 -19.52 -12.29 1.64
N TYR A 134 -19.27 -10.99 1.50
CA TYR A 134 -20.30 -10.01 1.15
C TYR A 134 -20.63 -9.97 -0.34
N GLY A 135 -19.93 -10.74 -1.18
CA GLY A 135 -20.19 -10.76 -2.62
C GLY A 135 -19.72 -9.51 -3.38
N LEU A 136 -18.83 -8.69 -2.79
CA LEU A 136 -18.36 -7.45 -3.41
C LEU A 136 -17.52 -7.69 -4.67
N GLN A 137 -17.01 -8.91 -4.89
CA GLN A 137 -16.40 -9.29 -6.15
C GLN A 137 -17.30 -9.11 -7.37
N TYR A 138 -18.61 -9.27 -7.19
CA TYR A 138 -19.56 -9.14 -8.30
C TYR A 138 -19.82 -7.67 -8.68
N SER A 139 -19.36 -6.70 -7.87
CA SER A 139 -19.51 -5.27 -8.12
C SER A 139 -18.28 -4.59 -8.76
N MET A 140 -17.20 -5.33 -9.01
CA MET A 140 -15.93 -4.80 -9.54
C MET A 140 -15.20 -5.80 -10.46
N ASP A 141 -14.18 -5.33 -11.19
CA ASP A 141 -13.27 -6.21 -11.93
C ASP A 141 -12.08 -6.60 -11.05
N THR A 142 -11.77 -7.90 -10.96
CA THR A 142 -10.69 -8.38 -10.10
C THR A 142 -9.51 -8.87 -10.91
N TYR A 143 -8.30 -8.49 -10.51
CA TYR A 143 -7.06 -8.82 -11.20
C TYR A 143 -6.07 -9.50 -10.26
N GLN A 144 -5.46 -10.59 -10.74
CA GLN A 144 -4.28 -11.15 -10.12
C GLN A 144 -3.05 -10.38 -10.60
N ALA A 145 -2.41 -9.65 -9.69
CA ALA A 145 -1.22 -8.89 -10.02
C ALA A 145 0.02 -9.78 -10.06
N VAL A 146 0.95 -9.45 -10.94
CA VAL A 146 2.28 -10.07 -11.00
C VAL A 146 3.27 -9.24 -10.17
N ALA A 147 4.40 -9.85 -9.78
CA ALA A 147 5.47 -9.13 -9.11
C ALA A 147 6.03 -8.00 -10.00
N ALA A 148 6.40 -6.88 -9.37
CA ALA A 148 7.13 -5.81 -10.05
C ALA A 148 8.51 -6.31 -10.52
N GLY A 149 8.99 -5.78 -11.65
CA GLY A 149 10.37 -5.95 -12.08
C GLY A 149 11.33 -5.04 -11.31
N LYS A 150 12.60 -5.44 -11.17
CA LYS A 150 13.63 -4.61 -10.52
C LYS A 150 13.75 -3.21 -11.13
N ASP A 151 13.61 -3.11 -12.45
CA ASP A 151 13.72 -1.82 -13.15
C ASP A 151 12.56 -0.88 -12.85
N GLN A 152 11.36 -1.43 -12.59
CA GLN A 152 10.22 -0.62 -12.14
C GLN A 152 10.49 -0.07 -10.74
N VAL A 153 11.06 -0.88 -9.83
CA VAL A 153 11.39 -0.44 -8.47
C VAL A 153 12.53 0.60 -8.48
N ARG A 154 13.52 0.43 -9.37
CA ARG A 154 14.64 1.37 -9.58
C ARG A 154 14.21 2.73 -10.16
N ALA A 155 12.96 2.89 -10.60
CA ALA A 155 12.45 4.20 -11.02
C ALA A 155 12.47 5.22 -9.87
N PHE A 156 12.42 4.74 -8.62
CA PHE A 156 12.60 5.57 -7.42
C PHE A 156 13.81 5.14 -6.59
N HIS A 157 13.89 3.86 -6.24
CA HIS A 157 14.88 3.36 -5.27
C HIS A 157 16.28 3.20 -5.88
N ASP A 158 17.31 3.38 -5.05
CA ASP A 158 18.70 3.21 -5.49
C ASP A 158 18.99 1.76 -5.92
N SER A 159 19.81 1.59 -6.95
CA SER A 159 20.13 0.27 -7.51
C SER A 159 20.75 -0.69 -6.50
N ASP A 160 21.67 -0.23 -5.65
CA ASP A 160 22.29 -1.06 -4.60
C ASP A 160 21.23 -1.51 -3.57
N TYR A 161 20.24 -0.66 -3.27
CA TYR A 161 19.14 -1.00 -2.35
C TYR A 161 18.21 -2.06 -2.96
N VAL A 162 17.80 -1.88 -4.23
CA VAL A 162 16.95 -2.85 -4.94
C VAL A 162 17.66 -4.19 -5.12
N ASP A 163 18.95 -4.18 -5.44
CA ASP A 163 19.76 -5.41 -5.54
C ASP A 163 19.75 -6.15 -4.20
N PHE A 164 20.02 -5.44 -3.10
CA PHE A 164 20.00 -6.01 -1.76
C PHE A 164 18.63 -6.62 -1.42
N LEU A 165 17.55 -5.85 -1.56
CA LEU A 165 16.17 -6.30 -1.28
C LEU A 165 15.74 -7.52 -2.11
N SER A 166 16.29 -7.67 -3.32
CA SER A 166 15.95 -8.77 -4.21
C SER A 166 16.61 -10.10 -3.85
N GLU A 167 17.69 -10.07 -3.05
CA GLU A 167 18.51 -11.24 -2.72
C GLU A 167 18.48 -11.58 -1.23
N VAL A 168 18.08 -10.63 -0.39
CA VAL A 168 18.14 -10.77 1.07
C VAL A 168 17.09 -11.76 1.59
N SER A 169 17.57 -12.66 2.43
CA SER A 169 16.81 -13.59 3.25
C SER A 169 17.55 -13.78 4.58
N PRO A 170 16.92 -14.42 5.59
CA PRO A 170 17.62 -14.72 6.84
C PRO A 170 18.93 -15.51 6.65
N GLN A 171 19.02 -16.33 5.59
CA GLN A 171 20.18 -17.15 5.27
C GLN A 171 21.26 -16.37 4.50
N THR A 172 20.89 -15.38 3.68
CA THR A 172 21.84 -14.60 2.87
C THR A 172 22.28 -13.29 3.55
N PHE A 173 21.56 -12.82 4.57
CA PHE A 173 21.79 -11.52 5.20
C PHE A 173 23.24 -11.29 5.64
N GLU A 174 23.84 -12.20 6.41
CA GLU A 174 25.22 -12.04 6.88
C GLU A 174 26.22 -11.94 5.74
N GLN A 175 26.02 -12.70 4.67
CA GLN A 175 26.89 -12.69 3.49
C GLN A 175 26.75 -11.38 2.72
N LEU A 176 25.52 -10.92 2.51
CA LEU A 176 25.26 -9.64 1.83
C LEU A 176 25.82 -8.46 2.63
N CYS A 177 25.73 -8.49 3.97
CA CYS A 177 26.31 -7.48 4.85
C CYS A 177 27.84 -7.36 4.74
N GLN A 178 28.54 -8.40 4.26
CA GLN A 178 29.99 -8.39 4.06
C GLN A 178 30.41 -7.84 2.69
N ILE A 179 29.47 -7.69 1.74
CA ILE A 179 29.77 -7.15 0.42
C ILE A 179 29.98 -5.63 0.56
N GLU A 180 31.16 -5.14 0.16
CA GLU A 180 31.59 -3.74 0.33
C GLU A 180 30.54 -2.71 -0.14
N ARG A 181 29.91 -2.96 -1.30
CA ARG A 181 28.89 -2.05 -1.85
C ARG A 181 27.63 -1.94 -0.98
N PHE A 182 27.31 -2.95 -0.19
CA PHE A 182 26.16 -2.92 0.74
C PHE A 182 26.60 -2.51 2.14
N ALA A 183 27.75 -3.00 2.61
CA ALA A 183 28.30 -2.69 3.93
C ALA A 183 28.43 -1.18 4.20
N LYS A 184 28.76 -0.39 3.17
CA LYS A 184 28.86 1.08 3.25
C LYS A 184 27.54 1.79 3.60
N HIS A 185 26.39 1.11 3.44
CA HIS A 185 25.05 1.60 3.75
C HIS A 185 24.54 1.16 5.13
N ALA A 186 25.37 0.50 5.95
CA ALA A 186 25.04 0.24 7.34
C ALA A 186 25.07 1.56 8.13
N PRO A 187 24.04 1.84 8.94
CA PRO A 187 24.01 3.04 9.78
C PRO A 187 25.11 2.97 10.87
N PRO A 188 25.56 4.11 11.39
CA PRO A 188 26.51 4.14 12.49
C PRO A 188 25.92 3.48 13.74
N LYS A 189 26.73 2.69 14.44
CA LYS A 189 26.36 2.06 15.71
C LYS A 189 26.57 3.01 16.88
N HIS A 190 25.61 3.06 17.79
CA HIS A 190 25.67 3.85 19.03
C HIS A 190 25.56 2.95 20.27
N GLU A 191 26.11 3.42 21.41
CA GLU A 191 26.22 2.66 22.66
C GLU A 191 24.86 2.24 23.27
N HIS A 192 23.77 2.91 22.89
CA HIS A 192 22.42 2.68 23.42
C HIS A 192 21.45 2.09 22.40
N ASP A 193 21.95 1.60 21.26
CA ASP A 193 21.11 0.96 20.25
C ASP A 193 20.54 -0.36 20.79
N SER A 194 19.22 -0.49 20.73
CA SER A 194 18.52 -1.71 21.14
C SER A 194 18.55 -2.82 20.08
N VAL A 195 18.94 -2.48 18.84
CA VAL A 195 18.92 -3.35 17.67
C VAL A 195 20.21 -3.15 16.88
N ASP A 196 20.85 -4.24 16.46
CA ASP A 196 22.00 -4.17 15.55
C ASP A 196 21.52 -4.03 14.10
N LEU A 197 21.64 -2.84 13.53
CA LEU A 197 21.20 -2.53 12.18
C LEU A 197 22.29 -2.85 11.15
N GLY A 198 21.90 -3.58 10.11
CA GLY A 198 22.70 -3.81 8.92
C GLY A 198 22.47 -2.76 7.83
N PRO A 199 22.93 -3.02 6.59
CA PRO A 199 22.72 -2.16 5.44
C PRO A 199 21.25 -1.76 5.26
N PHE A 200 21.03 -0.51 4.86
CA PHE A 200 19.71 0.01 4.47
C PHE A 200 18.64 -0.08 5.57
N ASN A 201 19.06 -0.05 6.84
CA ASN A 201 18.20 -0.09 8.03
C ASN A 201 17.43 -1.43 8.22
N LEU A 202 17.97 -2.53 7.67
CA LEU A 202 17.44 -3.88 7.90
C LEU A 202 18.18 -4.59 9.03
N SER A 203 17.51 -5.52 9.71
CA SER A 203 18.14 -6.36 10.73
C SER A 203 17.49 -7.73 10.87
N THR A 204 18.25 -8.74 11.28
CA THR A 204 17.73 -10.03 11.75
C THR A 204 17.46 -10.05 13.26
N SER A 205 17.81 -8.97 13.97
CA SER A 205 17.65 -8.88 15.42
C SER A 205 16.17 -8.75 15.83
N PRO A 206 15.75 -9.41 16.92
CA PRO A 206 14.40 -9.23 17.45
C PRO A 206 14.12 -7.78 17.84
N GLY A 207 12.93 -7.27 17.49
CA GLY A 207 12.53 -5.90 17.79
C GLY A 207 13.03 -4.87 16.78
N ALA A 208 13.72 -5.29 15.72
CA ALA A 208 13.94 -4.46 14.54
C ALA A 208 12.60 -4.08 13.91
N ASP A 209 12.47 -2.81 13.56
CA ASP A 209 11.32 -2.25 12.83
C ASP A 209 11.21 -2.84 11.43
N CYS A 210 12.31 -2.89 10.68
CA CYS A 210 12.35 -3.56 9.37
C CYS A 210 13.14 -4.88 9.46
N PRO A 211 12.52 -5.98 9.94
CA PRO A 211 13.20 -7.26 10.06
C PRO A 211 13.46 -7.89 8.70
N VAL A 212 14.50 -8.72 8.62
CA VAL A 212 14.66 -9.69 7.52
C VAL A 212 13.89 -10.95 7.88
N PHE A 213 13.00 -11.40 6.99
CA PHE A 213 12.17 -12.59 7.17
C PHE A 213 12.12 -13.46 5.90
N ASP A 214 11.73 -14.72 6.06
CA ASP A 214 11.63 -15.66 4.93
C ASP A 214 10.55 -15.21 3.94
N GLY A 215 10.88 -15.24 2.64
CA GLY A 215 9.97 -14.80 1.57
C GLY A 215 9.86 -13.27 1.40
N MET A 216 10.65 -12.49 2.14
CA MET A 216 10.61 -11.03 2.10
C MET A 216 10.79 -10.49 0.67
N SER A 217 11.83 -10.91 -0.06
CA SER A 217 12.05 -10.43 -1.44
C SER A 217 10.81 -10.65 -2.33
N THR A 218 10.19 -11.84 -2.29
CA THR A 218 8.95 -12.10 -3.03
C THR A 218 7.83 -11.16 -2.58
N TYR A 219 7.58 -11.03 -1.27
CA TYR A 219 6.56 -10.15 -0.72
C TYR A 219 6.68 -8.70 -1.21
N LEU A 220 7.90 -8.15 -1.15
CA LEU A 220 8.17 -6.75 -1.48
C LEU A 220 7.78 -6.41 -2.92
N PHE A 221 8.15 -7.27 -3.86
CA PHE A 221 7.87 -7.04 -5.27
C PHE A 221 6.43 -7.38 -5.64
N LEU A 222 5.75 -8.27 -4.91
CA LEU A 222 4.35 -8.61 -5.13
C LEU A 222 3.39 -7.47 -4.80
N TYR A 223 3.48 -6.87 -3.60
CA TYR A 223 2.58 -5.75 -3.26
C TYR A 223 2.85 -4.54 -4.17
N THR A 224 4.13 -4.31 -4.53
CA THR A 224 4.52 -3.25 -5.44
C THR A 224 3.92 -3.47 -6.83
N GLY A 225 3.98 -4.70 -7.34
CA GLY A 225 3.40 -5.07 -8.62
C GLY A 225 1.88 -4.91 -8.64
N ALA A 226 1.19 -5.21 -7.54
CA ALA A 226 -0.25 -4.96 -7.40
C ALA A 226 -0.61 -3.48 -7.44
N THR A 227 0.17 -2.61 -6.80
CA THR A 227 -0.02 -1.15 -6.89
C THR A 227 0.23 -0.65 -8.32
N LEU A 228 1.27 -1.13 -9.00
CA LEU A 228 1.56 -0.74 -10.39
C LEU A 228 0.49 -1.25 -11.37
N ALA A 229 -0.06 -2.45 -11.16
CA ALA A 229 -1.17 -2.97 -11.96
C ALA A 229 -2.45 -2.15 -11.77
N ALA A 230 -2.74 -1.73 -10.54
CA ALA A 230 -3.84 -0.83 -10.22
C ALA A 230 -3.66 0.53 -10.90
N THR A 231 -2.47 1.12 -10.79
CA THR A 231 -2.11 2.36 -11.48
C THR A 231 -2.28 2.25 -12.99
N HIS A 232 -1.86 1.13 -13.58
CA HIS A 232 -2.01 0.90 -15.02
C HIS A 232 -3.47 0.95 -15.48
N GLN A 233 -4.41 0.39 -14.70
CA GLN A 233 -5.84 0.48 -15.04
C GLN A 233 -6.37 1.92 -15.02
N LEU A 234 -5.85 2.76 -14.14
CA LEU A 234 -6.19 4.19 -14.10
C LEU A 234 -5.54 4.97 -15.25
N THR A 235 -4.25 4.77 -15.52
CA THR A 235 -3.53 5.51 -16.59
C THR A 235 -4.00 5.13 -17.98
N THR A 236 -4.53 3.91 -18.16
CA THR A 236 -5.16 3.45 -19.41
C THR A 236 -6.67 3.70 -19.49
N GLN A 237 -7.27 4.35 -18.49
CA GLN A 237 -8.71 4.66 -18.43
C GLN A 237 -9.63 3.42 -18.49
N ASN A 238 -9.10 2.26 -18.11
CA ASN A 238 -9.88 1.03 -17.99
C ASN A 238 -10.65 0.96 -16.66
N SER A 239 -10.21 1.72 -15.66
CA SER A 239 -10.90 1.91 -14.38
C SER A 239 -10.94 3.39 -13.99
N ASP A 240 -11.97 3.79 -13.24
CA ASP A 240 -12.04 5.10 -12.61
C ASP A 240 -11.55 5.04 -11.15
N ILE A 241 -11.76 3.89 -10.49
CA ILE A 241 -11.24 3.59 -9.16
C ILE A 241 -10.47 2.27 -9.22
N ALA A 242 -9.26 2.23 -8.67
CA ALA A 242 -8.46 1.02 -8.54
C ALA A 242 -8.06 0.82 -7.09
N ILE A 243 -8.19 -0.41 -6.58
CA ILE A 243 -7.97 -0.75 -5.18
C ILE A 243 -6.81 -1.75 -5.07
N ASN A 244 -5.83 -1.48 -4.21
CA ASN A 244 -4.85 -2.47 -3.76
C ASN A 244 -4.59 -2.35 -2.24
N TRP A 245 -5.21 -3.23 -1.45
CA TRP A 245 -5.03 -3.23 0.01
C TRP A 245 -3.65 -3.72 0.48
N SER A 246 -2.89 -4.42 -0.36
CA SER A 246 -1.54 -4.89 0.00
C SER A 246 -0.48 -3.79 -0.03
N GLY A 247 -0.72 -2.72 -0.81
CA GLY A 247 0.15 -1.56 -0.93
C GLY A 247 -0.13 -0.46 0.10
N GLY A 248 0.41 0.73 -0.14
CA GLY A 248 0.28 1.87 0.76
C GLY A 248 1.41 1.99 1.79
N LEU A 249 2.60 1.46 1.48
CA LEU A 249 3.73 1.42 2.39
C LEU A 249 4.54 2.73 2.32
N HIS A 250 4.04 3.74 3.03
CA HIS A 250 4.42 5.14 2.87
C HIS A 250 5.75 5.57 3.53
N HIS A 251 6.33 4.76 4.43
CA HIS A 251 7.55 5.11 5.17
C HIS A 251 8.84 4.74 4.45
N ALA A 252 8.78 3.96 3.37
CA ALA A 252 9.99 3.55 2.65
C ALA A 252 10.65 4.76 1.98
N HIS A 253 11.95 4.94 2.20
CA HIS A 253 12.75 6.02 1.62
C HIS A 253 13.49 5.53 0.38
N LYS A 254 14.15 6.46 -0.33
CA LYS A 254 14.85 6.16 -1.58
C LYS A 254 15.91 5.05 -1.42
N SER A 255 16.60 5.04 -0.29
CA SER A 255 17.79 4.19 -0.06
C SER A 255 17.78 3.51 1.31
N GLU A 256 16.64 3.38 1.98
CA GLU A 256 16.54 2.68 3.26
C GLU A 256 15.09 2.27 3.58
N ALA A 257 14.96 1.19 4.35
CA ALA A 257 13.69 0.75 4.93
C ALA A 257 13.37 1.58 6.18
N SER A 258 12.09 1.75 6.50
CA SER A 258 11.63 2.49 7.68
C SER A 258 10.17 2.16 7.99
N GLY A 259 9.76 2.07 9.26
CA GLY A 259 8.35 1.94 9.66
C GLY A 259 7.62 0.79 8.98
N PHE A 260 8.17 -0.43 9.03
CA PHE A 260 7.67 -1.63 8.34
C PHE A 260 7.68 -1.59 6.79
N CYS A 261 8.17 -0.51 6.19
CA CYS A 261 8.12 -0.26 4.75
C CYS A 261 9.51 -0.42 4.13
N TYR A 262 9.60 -1.13 3.00
CA TYR A 262 10.86 -1.38 2.29
C TYR A 262 10.86 -0.79 0.88
N ILE A 263 9.82 -1.09 0.08
CA ILE A 263 9.59 -0.45 -1.22
C ILE A 263 8.42 0.51 -1.08
N ASN A 264 8.59 1.75 -1.54
CA ASN A 264 7.55 2.77 -1.57
C ASN A 264 6.74 2.63 -2.86
N ASP A 265 5.74 1.75 -2.82
CA ASP A 265 4.86 1.47 -3.96
C ASP A 265 4.02 2.70 -4.35
N ILE A 266 3.75 3.59 -3.39
CA ILE A 266 3.00 4.83 -3.60
C ILE A 266 3.79 5.80 -4.49
N VAL A 267 5.07 6.01 -4.18
CA VAL A 267 5.94 6.89 -4.99
C VAL A 267 6.05 6.36 -6.41
N LEU A 268 6.23 5.04 -6.58
CA LEU A 268 6.28 4.40 -7.89
C LEU A 268 4.97 4.58 -8.67
N ALA A 269 3.81 4.42 -8.01
CA ALA A 269 2.51 4.70 -8.62
C ALA A 269 2.38 6.16 -9.06
N ILE A 270 2.72 7.12 -8.20
CA ILE A 270 2.61 8.54 -8.52
C ILE A 270 3.54 8.89 -9.69
N LEU A 271 4.75 8.36 -9.74
CA LEU A 271 5.67 8.57 -10.87
C LEU A 271 5.08 8.09 -12.21
N ASP A 272 4.42 6.93 -12.24
CA ASP A 272 3.73 6.45 -13.45
C ASP A 272 2.49 7.29 -13.77
N MET A 273 1.70 7.67 -12.77
CA MET A 273 0.55 8.56 -12.92
C MET A 273 0.93 9.93 -13.50
N LEU A 274 2.08 10.50 -13.10
CA LEU A 274 2.58 11.77 -13.62
C LEU A 274 2.95 11.75 -15.12
N ARG A 275 2.93 10.59 -15.78
CA ARG A 275 3.05 10.50 -17.25
C ARG A 275 1.75 10.90 -17.96
N VAL A 276 0.61 10.68 -17.31
CA VAL A 276 -0.73 10.89 -17.89
C VAL A 276 -1.47 12.06 -17.22
N TYR A 277 -1.26 12.24 -15.92
CA TYR A 277 -1.93 13.21 -15.09
C TYR A 277 -1.02 14.43 -14.83
N ALA A 278 -1.53 15.62 -15.09
CA ALA A 278 -0.78 16.86 -14.89
C ALA A 278 -0.41 17.07 -13.42
N ARG A 279 -1.36 16.77 -12.53
CA ARG A 279 -1.26 16.94 -11.07
C ARG A 279 -1.87 15.75 -10.34
N VAL A 280 -1.14 15.21 -9.37
CA VAL A 280 -1.59 14.08 -8.53
C VAL A 280 -1.66 14.55 -7.08
N LEU A 281 -2.82 14.40 -6.45
CA LEU A 281 -2.98 14.68 -5.02
C LEU A 281 -2.84 13.36 -4.26
N TYR A 282 -1.88 13.31 -3.33
CA TYR A 282 -1.72 12.23 -2.38
C TYR A 282 -2.40 12.60 -1.06
N ILE A 283 -3.36 11.80 -0.63
CA ILE A 283 -4.07 11.96 0.65
C ILE A 283 -3.75 10.75 1.53
N ASP A 284 -3.35 11.01 2.76
CA ASP A 284 -2.91 9.99 3.71
C ASP A 284 -3.72 10.08 5.02
N ILE A 285 -4.48 9.04 5.33
CA ILE A 285 -5.29 8.92 6.56
C ILE A 285 -4.75 7.87 7.54
N ASP A 286 -3.51 7.40 7.32
CA ASP A 286 -2.75 6.64 8.32
C ASP A 286 -2.53 7.48 9.58
N VAL A 287 -2.41 6.82 10.72
CA VAL A 287 -2.12 7.56 11.97
C VAL A 287 -0.68 8.11 11.99
N HIS A 288 0.23 7.55 11.19
CA HIS A 288 1.61 8.01 11.07
C HIS A 288 1.76 8.98 9.89
N HIS A 289 2.69 9.93 10.02
CA HIS A 289 2.98 10.86 8.93
C HIS A 289 3.57 10.12 7.72
N GLY A 290 3.03 10.34 6.53
CA GLY A 290 3.50 9.77 5.25
C GLY A 290 4.83 10.36 4.75
N ASP A 291 5.84 10.31 5.59
CA ASP A 291 7.14 10.97 5.44
C ASP A 291 7.94 10.53 4.20
N GLY A 292 7.92 9.24 3.83
CA GLY A 292 8.61 8.75 2.64
C GLY A 292 8.03 9.31 1.35
N VAL A 293 6.70 9.44 1.26
CA VAL A 293 6.03 10.03 0.10
C VAL A 293 6.25 11.54 0.06
N GLU A 294 6.15 12.23 1.20
CA GLU A 294 6.44 13.65 1.31
C GLU A 294 7.88 13.96 0.91
N GLU A 295 8.86 13.24 1.44
CA GLU A 295 10.27 13.44 1.13
C GLU A 295 10.56 13.27 -0.37
N ALA A 296 9.93 12.28 -1.02
CA ALA A 296 10.10 12.01 -2.43
C ALA A 296 9.60 13.16 -3.32
N PHE A 297 8.58 13.90 -2.88
CA PHE A 297 7.91 14.94 -3.67
C PHE A 297 8.01 16.37 -3.13
N GLN A 298 8.69 16.61 -2.01
CA GLN A 298 8.85 17.92 -1.35
C GLN A 298 9.42 19.05 -2.24
N ARG A 299 9.96 18.71 -3.43
CA ARG A 299 10.49 19.66 -4.44
C ARG A 299 9.61 19.76 -5.70
N GLN A 300 8.54 18.99 -5.80
CA GLN A 300 7.77 18.76 -7.04
C GLN A 300 6.36 19.35 -6.93
N PRO A 301 6.06 20.50 -7.55
CA PRO A 301 4.74 21.13 -7.49
C PRO A 301 3.64 20.39 -8.28
N ARG A 302 3.98 19.35 -9.03
CA ARG A 302 2.99 18.48 -9.70
C ARG A 302 2.37 17.44 -8.76
N VAL A 303 2.92 17.27 -7.56
CA VAL A 303 2.39 16.38 -6.54
C VAL A 303 2.13 17.23 -5.30
N MET A 304 0.96 17.09 -4.71
CA MET A 304 0.67 17.67 -3.41
C MET A 304 0.42 16.54 -2.41
N THR A 305 1.12 16.56 -1.28
CA THR A 305 0.91 15.63 -0.17
C THR A 305 -0.01 16.28 0.86
N LEU A 306 -0.98 15.52 1.35
CA LEU A 306 -1.91 15.94 2.41
C LEU A 306 -2.03 14.79 3.43
N SER A 307 -1.41 14.95 4.60
CA SER A 307 -1.34 13.90 5.61
C SER A 307 -2.06 14.28 6.91
N TYR A 308 -2.89 13.38 7.42
CA TYR A 308 -3.64 13.50 8.67
C TYR A 308 -3.13 12.53 9.72
N HIS A 309 -2.18 12.95 10.54
CA HIS A 309 -1.47 12.03 11.40
C HIS A 309 -1.41 12.52 12.84
N ARG A 310 -1.19 11.56 13.74
CA ARG A 310 -0.97 11.86 15.14
C ARG A 310 0.39 12.54 15.27
N TYR A 311 0.41 13.72 15.90
CA TYR A 311 1.63 14.48 16.12
C TYR A 311 1.80 14.86 17.60
N GLY A 312 3.03 14.76 18.09
CA GLY A 312 3.38 15.07 19.47
C GLY A 312 4.65 14.35 19.92
N PRO A 313 5.35 14.87 20.94
CA PRO A 313 6.69 14.40 21.28
C PRO A 313 6.72 12.98 21.85
N TYR A 314 5.65 12.51 22.49
CA TYR A 314 5.60 11.19 23.13
C TYR A 314 4.22 10.55 23.02
N ASP A 315 4.15 9.23 22.82
CA ASP A 315 2.95 8.39 22.89
C ASP A 315 2.52 8.08 24.35
N ASP A 316 1.45 7.32 24.52
CA ASP A 316 0.88 6.99 25.84
C ASP A 316 1.81 6.08 26.67
N THR A 317 2.85 5.53 26.04
CA THR A 317 3.89 4.71 26.67
C THR A 317 5.15 5.50 26.99
N GLY A 318 5.20 6.79 26.65
CA GLY A 318 6.33 7.68 26.88
C GLY A 318 7.43 7.59 25.83
N HIS A 319 7.19 6.91 24.69
CA HIS A 319 8.12 6.81 23.57
C HIS A 319 7.81 7.89 22.52
N LYS A 320 8.82 8.32 21.74
CA LYS A 320 8.56 9.29 20.67
C LYS A 320 7.62 8.68 19.65
N PHE A 321 6.60 9.43 19.25
CA PHE A 321 5.68 8.95 18.24
C PHE A 321 6.34 9.02 16.86
N PHE A 322 6.33 7.89 16.18
CA PHE A 322 6.95 7.71 14.87
C PHE A 322 6.13 8.43 13.77
N PRO A 323 6.75 8.99 12.71
CA PRO A 323 8.19 9.12 12.44
C PRO A 323 8.82 10.43 12.99
N GLY A 324 8.06 11.21 13.77
CA GLY A 324 8.55 12.45 14.37
C GLY A 324 8.64 13.66 13.42
N THR A 325 8.16 13.52 12.18
CA THR A 325 8.05 14.57 11.15
C THR A 325 6.59 14.95 10.91
N GLY A 326 6.32 15.87 9.98
CA GLY A 326 4.95 16.30 9.64
C GLY A 326 4.40 17.41 10.55
N ASP A 327 5.27 18.31 11.03
CA ASP A 327 4.79 19.45 11.80
C ASP A 327 3.99 20.43 10.93
N LEU A 328 3.16 21.28 11.55
CA LEU A 328 2.29 22.21 10.83
C LEU A 328 3.04 23.13 9.85
N THR A 329 4.30 23.45 10.15
CA THR A 329 5.14 24.36 9.36
C THR A 329 6.04 23.65 8.36
N ASP A 330 5.99 22.31 8.32
CA ASP A 330 6.58 21.51 7.27
C ASP A 330 5.66 21.57 6.04
N VAL A 331 6.00 22.49 5.15
CA VAL A 331 5.22 22.81 3.95
C VAL A 331 5.98 22.44 2.67
N GLY A 332 6.93 21.50 2.78
CA GLY A 332 7.82 21.11 1.69
C GLY A 332 9.14 21.88 1.73
N LEU A 333 10.04 21.57 0.80
CA LEU A 333 11.40 22.07 0.89
C LEU A 333 11.48 23.56 0.55
N ARG A 334 11.72 24.37 1.59
CA ARG A 334 11.83 25.84 1.51
C ARG A 334 12.80 26.29 0.42
N GLY A 335 12.40 27.30 -0.34
CA GLY A 335 13.18 27.86 -1.43
C GLY A 335 13.16 27.02 -2.72
N THR A 336 12.37 25.94 -2.78
CA THR A 336 12.13 25.19 -4.01
C THR A 336 10.75 25.47 -4.59
N VAL A 337 10.51 25.03 -5.82
CA VAL A 337 9.20 25.15 -6.45
C VAL A 337 8.12 24.27 -5.81
N GLY A 338 8.52 23.28 -4.98
CA GLY A 338 7.61 22.42 -4.21
C GLY A 338 7.24 22.99 -2.83
N GLU A 339 7.77 24.16 -2.45
CA GLU A 339 7.33 24.83 -1.22
C GLU A 339 5.82 25.14 -1.32
N HIS A 340 5.10 24.91 -0.21
CA HIS A 340 3.64 24.95 -0.06
C HIS A 340 2.85 23.78 -0.66
N PHE A 341 3.51 22.79 -1.28
CA PHE A 341 2.86 21.60 -1.85
C PHE A 341 2.90 20.36 -0.93
N ALA A 342 3.40 20.51 0.29
CA ALA A 342 3.17 19.53 1.36
C ALA A 342 2.27 20.17 2.42
N LEU A 343 1.19 19.49 2.78
CA LEU A 343 0.20 19.95 3.75
C LEU A 343 0.09 18.93 4.87
N ASN A 344 0.60 19.33 6.03
CA ASN A 344 0.60 18.49 7.21
C ASN A 344 -0.51 18.90 8.17
N VAL A 345 -1.31 17.92 8.60
CA VAL A 345 -2.40 18.08 9.57
C VAL A 345 -2.02 17.34 10.85
N PRO A 346 -1.20 17.96 11.73
CA PRO A 346 -0.79 17.34 12.99
C PRO A 346 -1.95 17.31 14.00
N ILE A 347 -2.29 16.13 14.50
CA ILE A 347 -3.46 15.89 15.36
C ILE A 347 -3.02 15.31 16.72
N PRO A 348 -3.48 15.85 17.85
CA PRO A 348 -3.27 15.25 19.17
C PRO A 348 -3.91 13.87 19.35
N SER A 349 -3.62 13.19 20.46
CA SER A 349 -4.20 11.89 20.79
C SER A 349 -5.74 11.95 20.91
N GLY A 350 -6.39 10.86 20.51
CA GLY A 350 -7.78 10.57 20.82
C GLY A 350 -8.84 11.33 20.05
N ILE A 351 -8.52 11.92 18.88
CA ILE A 351 -9.51 12.56 17.99
C ILE A 351 -10.72 11.65 17.74
N ASP A 352 -11.93 12.23 17.79
CA ASP A 352 -13.18 11.50 17.56
C ASP A 352 -13.74 11.68 16.15
N ASP A 353 -14.74 10.85 15.79
CA ASP A 353 -15.39 10.85 14.47
C ASP A 353 -15.88 12.22 14.01
N ARG A 354 -16.44 13.04 14.93
CA ARG A 354 -16.99 14.36 14.60
C ARG A 354 -15.85 15.31 14.23
N GLN A 355 -14.81 15.35 15.06
CA GLN A 355 -13.66 16.22 14.88
C GLN A 355 -12.86 15.84 13.63
N TYR A 356 -12.60 14.54 13.44
CA TYR A 356 -11.86 14.06 12.27
C TYR A 356 -12.62 14.37 10.98
N LYS A 357 -13.93 14.10 10.94
CA LYS A 357 -14.76 14.44 9.78
C LYS A 357 -14.72 15.94 9.45
N TYR A 358 -14.90 16.80 10.46
CA TYR A 358 -14.81 18.25 10.26
C TYR A 358 -13.46 18.67 9.67
N LEU A 359 -12.37 18.16 10.27
CA LEU A 359 -11.01 18.48 9.87
C LEU A 359 -10.73 18.01 8.44
N PHE A 360 -11.04 16.75 8.14
CA PHE A 360 -10.84 16.11 6.84
C PHE A 360 -11.62 16.84 5.73
N GLU A 361 -12.93 16.99 5.87
CA GLU A 361 -13.77 17.63 4.85
C GLU A 361 -13.34 19.10 4.63
N SER A 362 -13.00 19.82 5.70
CA SER A 362 -12.61 21.24 5.61
C SER A 362 -11.28 21.44 4.89
N THR A 363 -10.29 20.60 5.16
CA THR A 363 -8.94 20.73 4.59
C THR A 363 -8.84 20.09 3.21
N THR A 364 -9.39 18.88 3.02
CA THR A 364 -9.36 18.18 1.73
C THR A 364 -10.12 18.94 0.65
N SER A 365 -11.31 19.50 0.95
CA SER A 365 -12.05 20.31 -0.05
C SER A 365 -11.25 21.51 -0.54
N ARG A 366 -10.64 22.26 0.38
CA ARG A 366 -9.81 23.42 0.07
C ARG A 366 -8.56 23.02 -0.72
N ALA A 367 -7.94 21.90 -0.36
CA ALA A 367 -6.77 21.38 -1.06
C ALA A 367 -7.11 21.01 -2.50
N ILE A 368 -8.20 20.26 -2.73
CA ILE A 368 -8.67 19.91 -4.07
C ILE A 368 -9.00 21.16 -4.89
N GLU A 369 -9.71 22.15 -4.30
CA GLU A 369 -10.05 23.40 -4.99
C GLU A 369 -8.80 24.21 -5.38
N ALA A 370 -7.83 24.34 -4.48
CA ALA A 370 -6.65 25.15 -4.69
C ALA A 370 -5.62 24.50 -5.62
N PHE A 371 -5.44 23.18 -5.54
CA PHE A 371 -4.45 22.44 -6.33
C PHE A 371 -5.01 21.93 -7.66
N ASN A 372 -6.33 21.75 -7.76
CA ASN A 372 -7.03 21.27 -8.95
C ASN A 372 -6.39 19.98 -9.53
N PRO A 373 -6.31 18.88 -8.74
CA PRO A 373 -5.68 17.65 -9.20
C PRO A 373 -6.43 16.99 -10.36
N SER A 374 -5.70 16.25 -11.18
CA SER A 374 -6.27 15.41 -12.25
C SER A 374 -6.42 13.94 -11.87
N ALA A 375 -5.83 13.52 -10.75
CA ALA A 375 -6.00 12.20 -10.15
C ALA A 375 -5.64 12.25 -8.66
N ILE A 376 -6.15 11.28 -7.89
CA ILE A 376 -5.94 11.16 -6.45
C ILE A 376 -5.37 9.78 -6.11
N VAL A 377 -4.38 9.74 -5.23
CA VAL A 377 -3.96 8.53 -4.52
C VAL A 377 -4.37 8.70 -3.06
N LEU A 378 -5.20 7.79 -2.56
CA LEU A 378 -5.69 7.77 -1.18
C LEU A 378 -5.10 6.55 -0.47
N GLN A 379 -4.19 6.80 0.47
CA GLN A 379 -3.69 5.79 1.39
C GLN A 379 -4.70 5.68 2.54
N CYS A 380 -5.18 4.47 2.81
CA CYS A 380 -6.21 4.18 3.80
C CYS A 380 -5.65 3.36 4.97
N GLY A 381 -4.58 3.86 5.60
CA GLY A 381 -4.02 3.30 6.82
C GLY A 381 -5.11 3.13 7.87
N ALA A 382 -5.26 1.90 8.39
CA ALA A 382 -6.35 1.51 9.29
C ALA A 382 -5.94 1.51 10.77
N ASP A 383 -4.73 1.97 11.08
CA ASP A 383 -4.26 2.22 12.45
C ASP A 383 -4.77 3.54 13.03
N SER A 384 -5.39 4.41 12.24
CA SER A 384 -6.17 5.56 12.72
C SER A 384 -7.50 5.14 13.39
N LEU A 385 -7.88 3.86 13.33
CA LEU A 385 -9.06 3.32 14.00
C LEU A 385 -8.87 3.22 15.53
N GLY A 386 -9.97 3.42 16.26
CA GLY A 386 -10.03 3.16 17.70
C GLY A 386 -9.70 1.71 18.06
N GLY A 387 -8.91 1.52 19.12
CA GLY A 387 -8.49 0.19 19.58
C GLY A 387 -7.47 -0.49 18.65
N ASP A 388 -6.79 0.27 17.80
CA ASP A 388 -5.55 -0.20 17.17
C ASP A 388 -4.46 -0.47 18.23
N ARG A 389 -3.43 -1.26 17.87
CA ARG A 389 -2.35 -1.61 18.81
C ARG A 389 -1.29 -0.54 18.94
N LEU A 390 -1.07 0.26 17.90
CA LEU A 390 -0.03 1.28 17.82
C LEU A 390 -0.63 2.68 17.64
N GLY A 391 -1.73 2.80 16.90
CA GLY A 391 -2.42 4.07 16.72
C GLY A 391 -3.13 4.57 17.98
N GLN A 392 -3.30 5.90 18.05
CA GLN A 392 -3.84 6.59 19.24
C GLN A 392 -5.05 7.46 18.92
N PHE A 393 -5.80 7.14 17.87
CA PHE A 393 -7.05 7.81 17.51
C PHE A 393 -8.26 7.03 18.02
N ASN A 394 -9.45 7.64 17.96
CA ASN A 394 -10.71 7.02 18.36
C ASN A 394 -11.71 6.92 17.19
N MET A 395 -11.22 6.76 15.95
CA MET A 395 -12.10 6.71 14.78
C MET A 395 -12.83 5.36 14.67
N ASN A 396 -14.11 5.40 14.32
CA ASN A 396 -14.86 4.21 13.95
C ASN A 396 -14.73 3.92 12.44
N ILE A 397 -14.95 2.65 12.06
CA ILE A 397 -14.93 2.18 10.66
C ILE A 397 -15.79 3.05 9.74
N LYS A 398 -16.96 3.50 10.22
CA LYS A 398 -17.84 4.36 9.42
C LYS A 398 -17.21 5.72 9.13
N ALA A 399 -16.59 6.36 10.13
CA ALA A 399 -15.96 7.66 9.95
C ALA A 399 -14.71 7.59 9.07
N HIS A 400 -13.94 6.50 9.18
CA HIS A 400 -12.82 6.24 8.27
C HIS A 400 -13.31 6.07 6.83
N GLY A 401 -14.35 5.24 6.60
CA GLY A 401 -14.97 5.09 5.28
C GLY A 401 -15.62 6.37 4.72
N GLU A 402 -16.10 7.30 5.56
CA GLU A 402 -16.60 8.60 5.10
C GLU A 402 -15.49 9.42 4.40
N CYS A 403 -14.22 9.21 4.72
CA CYS A 403 -13.09 9.85 4.03
C CYS A 403 -13.01 9.39 2.57
N VAL A 404 -13.10 8.06 2.35
CA VAL A 404 -13.18 7.48 1.00
C VAL A 404 -14.42 7.98 0.26
N ALA A 405 -15.58 7.99 0.94
CA ALA A 405 -16.82 8.48 0.34
C ALA A 405 -16.75 9.96 -0.05
N PHE A 406 -16.06 10.79 0.75
CA PHE A 406 -15.86 12.21 0.47
C PHE A 406 -14.96 12.43 -0.75
N VAL A 407 -13.80 11.78 -0.79
CA VAL A 407 -12.84 11.87 -1.92
C VAL A 407 -13.48 11.38 -3.22
N LYS A 408 -14.22 10.27 -3.17
CA LYS A 408 -14.92 9.71 -4.34
C LYS A 408 -15.92 10.69 -4.98
N ARG A 409 -16.54 11.60 -4.23
CA ARG A 409 -17.53 12.57 -4.76
C ARG A 409 -16.95 13.52 -5.79
N PHE A 410 -15.62 13.74 -5.79
CA PHE A 410 -14.95 14.59 -6.76
C PHE A 410 -14.81 13.95 -8.15
N ARG A 411 -15.09 12.64 -8.29
CA ARG A 411 -15.10 11.91 -9.57
C ARG A 411 -13.81 12.07 -10.38
N LEU A 412 -12.68 12.05 -9.67
CA LEU A 412 -11.35 11.98 -10.26
C LEU A 412 -10.88 10.53 -10.27
N PRO A 413 -9.98 10.13 -11.19
CA PRO A 413 -9.28 8.86 -11.12
C PRO A 413 -8.68 8.66 -9.73
N LEU A 414 -9.05 7.56 -9.07
CA LEU A 414 -8.76 7.33 -7.66
C LEU A 414 -8.06 5.99 -7.46
N LEU A 415 -6.82 6.04 -7.00
CA LEU A 415 -6.09 4.87 -6.50
C LEU A 415 -6.30 4.78 -4.99
N ILE A 416 -6.85 3.66 -4.50
CA ILE A 416 -7.05 3.39 -3.08
C ILE A 416 -6.04 2.33 -2.66
N LEU A 417 -5.22 2.65 -1.65
CA LEU A 417 -4.19 1.76 -1.13
C LEU A 417 -4.47 1.42 0.34
N GLY A 418 -3.82 0.37 0.83
CA GLY A 418 -3.83 0.01 2.25
C GLY A 418 -2.97 0.95 3.10
N GLY A 419 -2.11 0.37 3.94
CA GLY A 419 -1.33 1.14 4.91
C GLY A 419 -1.10 0.42 6.23
N GLY A 420 -0.89 1.18 7.30
CA GLY A 420 -0.85 0.69 8.67
C GLY A 420 -2.15 0.06 9.15
N GLY A 421 -2.15 -0.50 10.36
CA GLY A 421 -3.30 -1.21 10.94
C GLY A 421 -2.90 -2.55 11.57
N TYR A 422 -2.96 -2.62 12.89
CA TYR A 422 -2.31 -3.65 13.70
C TYR A 422 -3.30 -4.45 14.55
N THR A 423 -4.58 -4.05 14.56
CA THR A 423 -5.69 -4.92 14.95
C THR A 423 -6.33 -5.53 13.69
N ALA A 424 -5.75 -6.62 13.17
CA ALA A 424 -6.07 -7.24 11.87
C ALA A 424 -7.57 -7.42 11.56
N ARG A 425 -8.39 -7.79 12.55
CA ARG A 425 -9.85 -7.92 12.39
C ARG A 425 -10.58 -6.59 12.13
N ASN A 426 -10.06 -5.48 12.64
CA ASN A 426 -10.62 -4.15 12.43
C ASN A 426 -10.18 -3.60 11.08
N VAL A 427 -8.93 -3.85 10.69
CA VAL A 427 -8.42 -3.58 9.33
C VAL A 427 -9.32 -4.24 8.28
N ALA A 428 -9.60 -5.54 8.45
CA ALA A 428 -10.45 -6.27 7.53
C ALA A 428 -11.86 -5.67 7.39
N ARG A 429 -12.45 -5.20 8.49
CA ARG A 429 -13.77 -4.54 8.47
C ARG A 429 -13.73 -3.20 7.75
N ALA A 430 -12.69 -2.39 8.00
CA ALA A 430 -12.52 -1.08 7.39
C ALA A 430 -12.35 -1.19 5.88
N TRP A 431 -11.35 -1.94 5.44
CA TRP A 431 -11.08 -2.13 4.02
C TRP A 431 -12.22 -2.85 3.27
N CYS A 432 -12.95 -3.77 3.91
CA CYS A 432 -14.17 -4.34 3.34
C CYS A 432 -15.26 -3.27 3.15
N TYR A 433 -15.49 -2.42 4.16
CA TYR A 433 -16.49 -1.36 4.07
C TYR A 433 -16.10 -0.29 3.04
N GLU A 434 -14.83 0.08 2.97
CA GLU A 434 -14.30 1.02 1.99
C GLU A 434 -14.38 0.47 0.56
N THR A 435 -14.18 -0.84 0.37
CA THR A 435 -14.42 -1.53 -0.91
C THR A 435 -15.89 -1.41 -1.31
N ALA A 436 -16.83 -1.58 -0.35
CA ALA A 436 -18.25 -1.38 -0.62
C ALA A 436 -18.57 0.08 -0.96
N ILE A 437 -17.95 1.05 -0.30
CA ILE A 437 -18.09 2.48 -0.63
C ILE A 437 -17.59 2.75 -2.05
N ALA A 438 -16.41 2.23 -2.42
CA ALA A 438 -15.85 2.39 -3.77
C ALA A 438 -16.80 1.87 -4.85
N THR A 439 -17.51 0.78 -4.58
CA THR A 439 -18.46 0.13 -5.50
C THR A 439 -19.92 0.61 -5.39
N ASP A 440 -20.23 1.65 -4.60
CA ASP A 440 -21.60 2.15 -4.31
C ASP A 440 -22.50 1.20 -3.48
N ASN A 441 -21.92 0.18 -2.83
CA ASN A 441 -22.64 -0.79 -2.02
C ASN A 441 -22.50 -0.56 -0.50
N GLY A 442 -21.87 0.53 -0.05
CA GLY A 442 -21.63 0.77 1.38
C GLY A 442 -22.89 0.81 2.25
N ALA A 443 -23.98 1.39 1.74
CA ALA A 443 -25.27 1.44 2.45
C ALA A 443 -26.03 0.10 2.43
N ASN A 444 -25.62 -0.81 1.55
CA ASN A 444 -26.28 -2.08 1.28
C ASN A 444 -25.75 -3.22 2.16
N LEU A 445 -24.55 -3.07 2.74
CA LEU A 445 -23.95 -4.12 3.56
C LEU A 445 -24.76 -4.38 4.83
N ASP A 446 -25.00 -5.66 5.12
CA ASP A 446 -25.51 -6.08 6.41
C ASP A 446 -24.52 -5.68 7.52
N PRO A 447 -24.96 -5.00 8.60
CA PRO A 447 -24.11 -4.74 9.75
C PRO A 447 -23.62 -6.00 10.49
N MET A 448 -24.20 -7.17 10.23
CA MET A 448 -23.75 -8.47 10.69
C MET A 448 -22.95 -9.18 9.61
N ILE A 449 -21.75 -9.63 9.99
CA ILE A 449 -20.86 -10.41 9.13
C ILE A 449 -21.52 -11.77 8.85
N PRO A 450 -21.50 -12.25 7.59
CA PRO A 450 -22.05 -13.56 7.23
C PRO A 450 -21.08 -14.68 7.66
N VAL A 451 -20.98 -14.89 8.98
CA VAL A 451 -19.98 -15.76 9.63
C VAL A 451 -20.14 -17.24 9.30
N ASP A 452 -21.30 -17.66 8.81
CA ASP A 452 -21.60 -19.02 8.39
C ASP A 452 -20.89 -19.42 7.09
N ILE A 453 -20.59 -18.45 6.22
CA ILE A 453 -19.96 -18.70 4.91
C ILE A 453 -18.47 -18.31 4.86
N LEU A 454 -17.96 -17.62 5.88
CA LEU A 454 -16.55 -17.25 5.94
C LEU A 454 -15.67 -18.46 6.30
N PRO A 455 -14.42 -18.54 5.79
CA PRO A 455 -13.50 -19.61 6.20
C PRO A 455 -12.95 -19.47 7.61
N ARG A 456 -12.94 -18.25 8.16
CA ARG A 456 -12.33 -17.94 9.46
C ARG A 456 -13.24 -17.07 10.32
N PRO A 457 -14.48 -17.50 10.60
CA PRO A 457 -15.45 -16.70 11.34
C PRO A 457 -15.00 -16.42 12.78
N GLU A 458 -14.16 -17.29 13.33
CA GLU A 458 -13.60 -17.15 14.66
C GLU A 458 -12.77 -15.86 14.84
N ALA A 459 -12.25 -15.28 13.75
CA ALA A 459 -11.59 -13.98 13.79
C ALA A 459 -12.54 -12.86 14.28
N PHE A 460 -13.85 -13.02 14.08
CA PHE A 460 -14.87 -12.02 14.36
C PHE A 460 -15.83 -12.39 15.50
N THR A 461 -15.91 -13.68 15.88
CA THR A 461 -16.91 -14.18 16.85
C THR A 461 -16.34 -14.86 18.10
N LYS A 462 -15.08 -15.33 18.08
CA LYS A 462 -14.57 -16.29 19.07
C LYS A 462 -14.49 -15.77 20.50
N PHE A 463 -14.24 -14.48 20.70
CA PHE A 463 -14.00 -13.91 22.01
C PHE A 463 -14.76 -12.61 22.21
N ARG A 464 -15.16 -12.36 23.47
CA ARG A 464 -15.74 -11.07 23.88
C ARG A 464 -14.76 -9.95 23.53
N GLY A 465 -15.22 -8.98 22.73
CA GLY A 465 -14.38 -7.89 22.20
C GLY A 465 -13.83 -8.12 20.78
N HIS A 466 -14.14 -9.24 20.14
CA HIS A 466 -13.90 -9.43 18.69
C HIS A 466 -14.96 -8.74 17.81
N GLY A 467 -15.93 -8.07 18.42
CA GLY A 467 -17.01 -7.35 17.75
C GLY A 467 -18.30 -8.17 17.59
N ASP A 468 -18.35 -9.38 18.16
CA ASP A 468 -19.55 -10.24 18.23
C ASP A 468 -20.20 -10.46 16.84
N GLY A 469 -19.38 -10.69 15.81
CA GLY A 469 -19.84 -10.86 14.43
C GLY A 469 -20.31 -9.58 13.73
N LYS A 470 -20.19 -8.40 14.34
CA LYS A 470 -20.57 -7.13 13.69
C LYS A 470 -19.51 -6.65 12.72
N LEU A 471 -19.93 -6.07 11.60
CA LEU A 471 -19.09 -5.32 10.68
C LEU A 471 -18.68 -3.98 11.30
N PHE A 472 -19.60 -3.34 12.04
CA PHE A 472 -19.37 -2.05 12.70
C PHE A 472 -19.45 -2.20 14.23
N PRO A 473 -18.48 -2.87 14.88
CA PRO A 473 -18.36 -2.79 16.32
C PRO A 473 -18.06 -1.34 16.75
N ASN A 474 -18.56 -0.94 17.92
CA ASN A 474 -18.23 0.36 18.48
C ASN A 474 -16.84 0.27 19.12
N PHE A 475 -15.89 1.03 18.58
CA PHE A 475 -14.59 1.21 19.22
C PHE A 475 -14.78 2.25 20.32
N ALA A 476 -15.05 1.78 21.54
CA ALA A 476 -15.11 2.63 22.71
C ALA A 476 -13.84 3.49 22.81
N ARG A 477 -13.97 4.76 23.20
CA ARG A 477 -12.86 5.74 23.29
C ARG A 477 -11.72 5.20 24.16
N THR A 478 -10.70 4.60 23.54
CA THR A 478 -9.57 3.99 24.24
C THR A 478 -8.57 5.03 24.71
N HIS A 479 -8.49 6.16 24.01
CA HIS A 479 -7.60 7.27 24.33
C HIS A 479 -8.39 8.49 24.82
N PRO A 480 -7.90 9.21 25.85
CA PRO A 480 -8.40 10.56 26.14
C PRO A 480 -8.34 11.43 24.89
N ASN A 481 -9.39 12.22 24.65
CA ASN A 481 -9.41 13.13 23.51
C ASN A 481 -8.75 14.45 23.90
N ASP A 482 -7.51 14.64 23.46
CA ASP A 482 -6.71 15.83 23.71
C ASP A 482 -6.96 16.93 22.66
N CYS A 483 -7.80 16.66 21.65
CA CYS A 483 -8.12 17.59 20.58
C CYS A 483 -9.16 18.62 21.03
N LYS A 484 -8.85 19.91 20.89
CA LYS A 484 -9.79 21.02 21.09
C LYS A 484 -10.24 21.57 19.75
N ASP A 485 -11.54 21.82 19.60
CA ASP A 485 -12.12 22.34 18.35
C ASP A 485 -11.44 23.64 17.88
N ALA A 486 -11.08 24.54 18.80
CA ALA A 486 -10.39 25.79 18.48
C ALA A 486 -8.96 25.59 17.90
N ASP A 487 -8.26 24.55 18.36
CA ASP A 487 -6.92 24.23 17.88
C ASP A 487 -7.02 23.64 16.46
N LEU A 488 -8.00 22.76 16.23
CA LEU A 488 -8.29 22.20 14.89
C LEU A 488 -8.70 23.29 13.89
N GLU A 489 -9.54 24.24 14.29
CA GLU A 489 -9.87 25.41 13.46
C GLU A 489 -8.64 26.25 13.11
N SER A 490 -7.67 26.35 14.02
CA SER A 490 -6.44 27.09 13.81
C SER A 490 -5.54 26.40 12.78
N VAL A 491 -5.47 25.06 12.82
CA VAL A 491 -4.81 24.24 11.79
C VAL A 491 -5.47 24.47 10.41
N VAL A 492 -6.80 24.40 10.32
CA VAL A 492 -7.53 24.66 9.06
C VAL A 492 -7.21 26.06 8.51
N LYS A 493 -7.18 27.09 9.36
CA LYS A 493 -6.86 28.47 8.96
C LYS A 493 -5.43 28.62 8.47
N PHE A 494 -4.48 27.95 9.11
CA PHE A 494 -3.08 27.94 8.68
C PHE A 494 -2.95 27.34 7.28
N LEU A 495 -3.52 26.14 7.06
CA LEU A 495 -3.48 25.45 5.77
C LEU A 495 -4.19 26.25 4.68
N GLU A 496 -5.29 26.93 4.99
CA GLU A 496 -5.94 27.86 4.06
C GLU A 496 -5.03 29.04 3.68
N GLY A 497 -4.14 29.46 4.58
CA GLY A 497 -3.07 30.41 4.28
C GLY A 497 -2.08 29.86 3.25
N GLU A 498 -1.58 28.65 3.46
CA GLU A 498 -0.62 27.98 2.58
C GLU A 498 -1.19 27.73 1.18
N LEU A 499 -2.46 27.30 1.11
CA LEU A 499 -3.17 27.05 -0.14
C LEU A 499 -3.34 28.29 -1.03
N LYS A 500 -3.19 29.52 -0.49
CA LYS A 500 -3.16 30.74 -1.30
C LYS A 500 -1.92 30.81 -2.18
N TYR A 501 -0.79 30.27 -1.74
CA TYR A 501 0.42 30.18 -2.56
C TYR A 501 0.25 29.15 -3.67
N VAL A 502 -0.32 27.98 -3.34
CA VAL A 502 -0.65 26.92 -4.31
C VAL A 502 -1.55 27.46 -5.43
N ARG A 503 -2.67 28.09 -5.08
CA ARG A 503 -3.62 28.67 -6.05
C ARG A 503 -2.97 29.70 -6.99
N ASN A 504 -1.98 30.43 -6.49
CA ASN A 504 -1.30 31.46 -7.26
C ASN A 504 -0.09 30.94 -8.04
N SER A 505 0.34 29.70 -7.77
CA SER A 505 1.50 29.06 -8.40
C SER A 505 1.33 28.94 -9.92
N PRO A 506 2.36 29.26 -10.71
CA PRO A 506 2.36 29.03 -12.16
C PRO A 506 2.11 27.56 -12.52
N TRP A 507 2.52 26.61 -11.65
CA TRP A 507 2.39 25.18 -11.88
C TRP A 507 0.95 24.67 -11.82
N VAL A 508 0.10 25.33 -11.02
CA VAL A 508 -1.34 25.03 -10.96
C VAL A 508 -2.09 25.69 -12.12
N LYS A 509 -1.59 26.84 -12.60
CA LYS A 509 -2.20 27.60 -13.69
C LYS A 509 -1.88 27.07 -15.09
N MET A 510 -0.90 26.17 -15.22
CA MET A 510 -0.58 25.51 -16.48
C MET A 510 -1.21 24.10 -16.50
N ASP A 511 -2.18 23.88 -17.39
CA ASP A 511 -2.73 22.53 -17.67
C ASP A 511 -1.89 21.75 -18.70
N GLN A 512 -0.63 22.14 -18.90
CA GLN A 512 0.26 21.44 -19.81
C GLN A 512 0.92 20.28 -19.08
N LEU A 513 0.64 19.05 -19.53
CA LEU A 513 1.59 17.95 -19.37
C LEU A 513 2.95 18.47 -19.89
N PRO A 514 4.07 18.20 -19.20
CA PRO A 514 5.38 18.58 -19.72
C PRO A 514 5.47 18.12 -21.17
N ARG A 515 5.80 19.03 -22.09
CA ARG A 515 6.12 18.62 -23.46
C ARG A 515 7.20 17.56 -23.35
N MET A 516 6.87 16.37 -23.85
CA MET A 516 7.65 15.12 -23.83
C MET A 516 9.11 15.35 -23.43
N SER A 517 9.46 14.98 -22.19
CA SER A 517 10.81 15.16 -21.67
C SER A 517 11.76 14.16 -22.35
N ALA A 518 13.06 14.42 -22.28
CA ALA A 518 14.13 13.59 -22.85
C ALA A 518 14.02 12.07 -22.53
N MET A 519 13.24 11.69 -21.53
CA MET A 519 12.97 10.30 -21.14
C MET A 519 12.05 9.56 -22.14
N GLU A 520 11.08 10.23 -22.78
CA GLU A 520 10.32 9.62 -23.87
C GLU A 520 11.14 9.52 -25.17
N ALA A 521 12.08 10.44 -25.39
CA ALA A 521 13.06 10.32 -26.47
C ALA A 521 14.02 9.15 -26.23
N MET A 522 14.44 8.93 -24.97
CA MET A 522 15.27 7.78 -24.59
C MET A 522 14.50 6.45 -24.66
N MET A 523 13.22 6.42 -24.26
CA MET A 523 12.37 5.23 -24.42
C MET A 523 12.07 4.92 -25.89
N GLN A 524 11.89 5.94 -26.73
CA GLN A 524 11.76 5.77 -28.18
C GLN A 524 13.07 5.26 -28.80
N ASP A 525 14.22 5.77 -28.38
CA ASP A 525 15.54 5.27 -28.81
C ASP A 525 15.76 3.80 -28.38
N GLU A 526 15.38 3.41 -27.15
CA GLU A 526 15.48 2.02 -26.69
C GLU A 526 14.53 1.08 -27.45
N ASP A 527 13.31 1.51 -27.73
CA ASP A 527 12.35 0.75 -28.53
C ASP A 527 12.81 0.62 -30.00
N GLU A 528 13.47 1.62 -30.56
CA GLU A 528 14.09 1.53 -31.90
C GLU A 528 15.31 0.61 -31.91
N VAL A 529 16.19 0.68 -30.89
CA VAL A 529 17.34 -0.22 -30.74
C VAL A 529 16.90 -1.68 -30.55
N LEU A 530 15.81 -1.93 -29.82
CA LEU A 530 15.22 -3.26 -29.66
C LEU A 530 14.61 -3.81 -30.96
N LYS A 531 14.02 -2.94 -31.79
CA LYS A 531 13.49 -3.31 -33.12
C LYS A 531 14.63 -3.61 -34.10
N ASP A 532 15.68 -2.80 -34.13
CA ASP A 532 16.85 -3.02 -34.97
C ASP A 532 17.62 -4.28 -34.55
N GLY A 533 17.76 -4.51 -33.24
CA GLY A 533 18.38 -5.74 -32.70
C GLY A 533 17.57 -7.02 -32.96
N LYS A 534 16.25 -6.91 -33.17
CA LYS A 534 15.40 -8.01 -33.67
C LYS A 534 15.57 -8.20 -35.17
N ALA A 535 15.57 -7.13 -35.95
CA ALA A 535 15.76 -7.18 -37.40
C ALA A 535 17.16 -7.72 -37.79
N GLU A 536 18.21 -7.35 -37.05
CA GLU A 536 19.57 -7.86 -37.26
C GLU A 536 19.68 -9.35 -36.88
N ARG A 537 18.99 -9.79 -35.82
CA ARG A 537 18.89 -11.21 -35.45
C ARG A 537 18.17 -12.03 -36.51
N GLU A 538 17.07 -11.51 -37.05
CA GLU A 538 16.31 -12.17 -38.11
C GLU A 538 17.10 -12.24 -39.43
N ARG A 539 17.88 -11.20 -39.73
CA ARG A 539 18.78 -11.16 -40.88
C ARG A 539 19.94 -12.16 -40.73
N ARG A 540 20.59 -12.22 -39.56
CA ARG A 540 21.61 -13.24 -39.24
C ARG A 540 21.08 -14.67 -39.26
N TRP A 541 19.80 -14.86 -38.90
CA TRP A 541 19.16 -16.17 -38.96
C TRP A 541 18.93 -16.60 -40.42
N LYS A 542 18.50 -15.68 -41.29
CA LYS A 542 18.35 -15.92 -42.74
C LYS A 542 19.69 -16.08 -43.47
N GLU A 543 20.76 -15.42 -43.03
CA GLU A 543 22.12 -15.55 -43.60
C GLU A 543 22.85 -16.82 -43.13
N ARG A 544 22.37 -17.49 -42.07
CA ARG A 544 22.92 -18.74 -41.55
C ARG A 544 22.45 -20.01 -42.28
N ASP A 545 21.52 -19.88 -43.21
CA ASP A 545 21.15 -20.99 -44.10
C ASP A 545 21.39 -20.67 -45.58
N PRO A 546 22.65 -20.79 -46.04
CA PRO A 546 22.94 -21.00 -47.44
C PRO A 546 23.84 -22.23 -47.58
N ALA A 547 23.32 -23.43 -47.30
CA ALA A 547 23.60 -24.69 -48.03
C ALA A 547 23.43 -25.95 -47.15
N GLY A 548 22.28 -26.61 -47.30
CA GLY A 548 22.22 -28.00 -47.76
C GLY A 548 22.63 -29.15 -46.82
N ARG A 549 21.63 -29.95 -46.45
CA ARG A 549 21.56 -31.44 -46.45
C ARG A 549 20.30 -31.80 -45.63
N GLY A 550 19.26 -32.47 -46.12
CA GLY A 550 19.22 -33.48 -47.16
C GLY A 550 19.82 -34.79 -46.64
N GLU A 551 19.05 -35.58 -45.88
CA GLU A 551 18.87 -37.04 -46.09
C GLU A 551 18.03 -37.71 -44.99
N LEU A 552 17.30 -38.75 -45.43
CA LEU A 552 16.38 -39.59 -44.68
C LEU A 552 17.09 -40.48 -43.65
N ARG A 553 16.49 -40.62 -42.45
CA ARG A 553 15.96 -41.88 -41.89
C ARG A 553 15.32 -41.67 -40.53
#